data_AF-A0A7S1HEU8-F1
#
_entry.id   AF-A0A7S1HEU8-F1
#
_cell.length_a   1.000
_cell.length_b   1.000
_cell.length_c   1.000
_cell.angle_alpha   90.00
_cell.angle_beta   90.00
_cell.angle_gamma   90.00
#
_symmetry.space_group_name_H-M   'P 1'
#
loop_
_entity.id
_entity.type
_entity.pdbx_description
1 polymer ?
#
loop_
_entity_poly.entity_id
_entity_poly.type
_entity_poly.pdbx_seq_one_letter_code
_entity_poly.pdbx_strand_id
1 'polypeptide(L)'
;EGQFRPMQDMMSKQPVDTASFDLLRKCIDLVEVIQPLLLDSLMFNTGNITVLFMQVVETISEAVQGPNHQNQKYILSSKFLAVVNRIFSTLTYAPLDASMKVVDGMGGSVNDLKCWLKTSLLNCCHAILEGVGDEKRSSRALEFFELRNFEVQMVSIGQLLAYVELGGSGSVSAAAAQAQQAAGDRAPNKRQSLMNRNELMTRMRSFQNQKTMKESF
;
A
#
# COMPACT_ATOMS: atom_id res chain seq x y z
N GLU A 1 -6.43 12.67 -11.31
CA GLU A 1 -6.99 14.04 -11.27
C GLU A 1 -6.22 14.90 -12.28
N GLY A 2 -6.51 16.20 -12.42
CA GLY A 2 -5.79 17.07 -13.36
C GLY A 2 -4.41 17.48 -12.83
N GLN A 3 -3.39 17.53 -13.70
CA GLN A 3 -2.03 17.96 -13.32
C GLN A 3 -2.04 19.46 -12.94
N PHE A 4 -1.95 19.78 -11.64
CA PHE A 4 -1.97 21.16 -11.16
C PHE A 4 -0.67 21.51 -10.43
N ARG A 5 0.34 21.95 -11.20
CA ARG A 5 1.68 22.28 -10.68
C ARG A 5 1.69 23.26 -9.50
N PRO A 6 0.87 24.33 -9.45
CA PRO A 6 0.88 25.25 -8.31
C PRO A 6 0.60 24.54 -6.97
N MET A 7 -0.31 23.57 -6.95
CA MET A 7 -0.60 22.78 -5.75
C MET A 7 0.56 21.84 -5.40
N GLN A 8 1.17 21.19 -6.40
CA GLN A 8 2.33 20.32 -6.18
C GLN A 8 3.55 21.08 -5.63
N ASP A 9 3.76 22.30 -6.09
CA ASP A 9 4.83 23.17 -5.60
C ASP A 9 4.51 23.69 -4.19
N MET A 10 3.24 24.01 -3.90
CA MET A 10 2.79 24.35 -2.54
C MET A 10 3.01 23.23 -1.52
N MET A 11 3.03 21.96 -1.94
CA MET A 11 3.29 20.83 -1.04
C MET A 11 4.74 20.77 -0.56
N SER A 12 5.69 21.34 -1.31
CA SER A 12 7.11 21.35 -0.94
C SER A 12 7.58 22.72 -0.44
N LYS A 13 7.01 23.82 -0.95
CA LYS A 13 7.40 25.18 -0.60
C LYS A 13 6.18 26.10 -0.51
N GLN A 14 6.07 26.80 0.61
CA GLN A 14 5.05 27.84 0.83
C GLN A 14 5.76 29.20 0.90
N PRO A 15 5.90 29.92 -0.23
CA PRO A 15 6.77 31.09 -0.31
C PRO A 15 6.26 32.32 0.44
N VAL A 16 4.98 32.34 0.85
CA VAL A 16 4.34 33.50 1.50
C VAL A 16 4.35 33.39 3.04
N ASP A 17 4.59 32.19 3.58
CA ASP A 17 4.56 31.95 5.02
C ASP A 17 5.92 32.21 5.69
N THR A 18 5.87 32.72 6.92
CA THR A 18 7.06 33.01 7.75
C THR A 18 7.85 31.75 8.14
N ALA A 19 7.23 30.57 8.02
CA ALA A 19 7.87 29.27 8.13
C ALA A 19 7.32 28.37 7.01
N SER A 20 8.17 27.98 6.06
CA SER A 20 7.77 27.04 5.00
C SER A 20 7.50 25.65 5.60
N PHE A 21 6.29 25.13 5.44
CA PHE A 21 5.94 23.77 5.80
C PHE A 21 6.08 22.82 4.61
N ASP A 22 6.99 21.86 4.72
CA ASP A 22 7.21 20.82 3.69
C ASP A 22 6.29 19.63 3.97
N LEU A 23 5.08 19.67 3.40
CA LEU A 23 4.07 18.62 3.56
C LEU A 23 4.55 17.30 2.95
N LEU A 24 5.23 17.34 1.81
CA LEU A 24 5.77 16.14 1.15
C LEU A 24 6.75 15.40 2.08
N ARG A 25 7.65 16.14 2.74
CA ARG A 25 8.55 15.57 3.75
C ARG A 25 7.78 14.93 4.90
N LYS A 26 6.74 15.59 5.41
CA LYS A 26 5.91 15.03 6.49
C LYS A 26 5.17 13.76 6.09
N CYS A 27 4.71 13.65 4.85
CA CYS A 27 4.14 12.42 4.31
C CYS A 27 5.17 11.28 4.29
N ILE A 28 6.41 11.54 3.85
CA ILE A 28 7.49 10.53 3.85
C ILE A 28 7.86 10.10 5.28
N ASP A 29 8.02 11.07 6.19
CA ASP A 29 8.30 10.79 7.61
C ASP A 29 7.17 9.93 8.22
N LEU A 30 5.91 10.23 7.89
CA LEU A 30 4.75 9.48 8.35
C LEU A 30 4.72 8.05 7.79
N VAL A 31 5.12 7.85 6.52
CA VAL A 31 5.28 6.52 5.93
C VAL A 31 6.32 5.68 6.69
N GLU A 32 7.47 6.28 7.06
CA GLU A 32 8.50 5.60 7.86
C GLU A 32 7.97 5.17 9.24
N VAL A 33 7.15 6.00 9.88
CA VAL A 33 6.54 5.72 11.20
C VAL A 33 5.43 4.66 11.10
N ILE A 34 4.58 4.71 10.07
CA ILE A 34 3.44 3.79 9.92
C ILE A 34 3.88 2.40 9.46
N GLN A 35 4.94 2.29 8.65
CA GLN A 35 5.40 1.03 8.07
C GLN A 35 5.49 -0.16 9.05
N PRO A 36 6.06 -0.05 10.27
CA PRO A 36 6.05 -1.17 11.23
C PRO A 36 4.63 -1.56 11.69
N LEU A 37 3.73 -0.59 11.85
CA LEU A 37 2.34 -0.81 12.28
C LEU A 37 1.46 -1.41 11.18
N LEU A 38 1.87 -1.26 9.92
CA LEU A 38 1.13 -1.73 8.75
C LEU A 38 1.00 -3.26 8.72
N LEU A 39 2.04 -3.98 9.14
CA LEU A 39 2.03 -5.45 9.19
C LEU A 39 1.05 -5.95 10.24
N ASP A 40 1.12 -5.40 11.46
CA ASP A 40 0.19 -5.71 12.53
C ASP A 40 -1.25 -5.40 12.12
N SER A 41 -1.46 -4.25 11.48
CA SER A 41 -2.77 -3.86 10.96
C SER A 41 -3.35 -4.88 9.97
N LEU A 42 -2.52 -5.42 9.09
CA LEU A 42 -2.93 -6.43 8.11
C LEU A 42 -3.15 -7.81 8.75
N MET A 43 -2.43 -8.15 9.82
CA MET A 43 -2.63 -9.41 10.54
C MET A 43 -3.88 -9.39 11.43
N PHE A 44 -4.05 -8.32 12.21
CA PHE A 44 -5.15 -8.16 13.15
C PHE A 44 -6.39 -7.53 12.52
N ASN A 45 -6.33 -7.22 11.23
CA ASN A 45 -7.44 -6.73 10.43
C ASN A 45 -8.00 -5.38 10.91
N THR A 46 -7.12 -4.52 11.45
CA THR A 46 -7.48 -3.17 11.89
C THR A 46 -7.32 -2.20 10.72
N GLY A 47 -8.24 -2.26 9.75
CA GLY A 47 -8.08 -1.64 8.42
C GLY A 47 -7.70 -0.15 8.40
N ASN A 48 -7.98 0.61 9.46
CA ASN A 48 -7.72 2.05 9.55
C ASN A 48 -6.26 2.46 9.25
N ILE A 49 -5.27 1.70 9.73
CA ILE A 49 -3.86 2.03 9.48
C ILE A 49 -3.48 1.79 8.03
N THR A 50 -3.98 0.71 7.43
CA THR A 50 -3.76 0.43 6.00
C THR A 50 -4.41 1.49 5.12
N VAL A 51 -5.64 1.93 5.46
CA VAL A 51 -6.32 3.01 4.74
C VAL A 51 -5.55 4.33 4.84
N LEU A 52 -5.12 4.71 6.05
CA LEU A 52 -4.29 5.90 6.26
C LEU A 52 -2.99 5.81 5.44
N PHE A 53 -2.32 4.66 5.46
CA PHE A 53 -1.10 4.45 4.69
C PHE A 53 -1.33 4.65 3.18
N MET A 54 -2.40 4.04 2.63
CA MET A 54 -2.76 4.21 1.22
C MET A 54 -3.05 5.67 0.87
N GLN A 55 -3.79 6.39 1.71
CA GLN A 55 -4.08 7.82 1.50
C GLN A 55 -2.80 8.69 1.50
N VAL A 56 -1.84 8.37 2.37
CA VAL A 56 -0.55 9.08 2.38
C VAL A 56 0.25 8.76 1.11
N VAL A 57 0.24 7.52 0.63
CA VAL A 57 0.88 7.14 -0.64
C VAL A 57 0.22 7.82 -1.83
N GLU A 58 -1.11 7.91 -1.86
CA GLU A 58 -1.86 8.66 -2.89
C GLU A 58 -1.48 10.14 -2.87
N THR A 59 -1.41 10.74 -1.69
CA THR A 59 -0.98 12.14 -1.51
C THR A 59 0.44 12.37 -2.06
N ILE A 60 1.37 11.45 -1.79
CA ILE A 60 2.73 11.50 -2.35
C ILE A 60 2.70 11.35 -3.87
N SER A 61 1.84 10.48 -4.39
CA SER A 61 1.70 10.24 -5.84
C SER A 61 1.22 11.49 -6.57
N GLU A 62 0.19 12.16 -6.07
CA GLU A 62 -0.33 13.41 -6.64
C GLU A 62 0.71 14.55 -6.58
N ALA A 63 1.62 14.54 -5.59
CA ALA A 63 2.71 15.50 -5.48
C ALA A 63 3.78 15.34 -6.58
N VAL A 64 3.85 14.18 -7.25
CA VAL A 64 4.89 13.89 -8.25
C VAL A 64 4.38 13.54 -9.65
N GLN A 65 3.11 13.17 -9.79
CA GLN A 65 2.48 12.88 -11.08
C GLN A 65 2.55 14.09 -12.02
N GLY A 66 2.72 13.88 -13.33
CA GLY A 66 2.86 14.99 -14.26
C GLY A 66 4.21 15.69 -14.06
N PRO A 67 5.29 15.02 -14.48
CA PRO A 67 6.61 15.01 -13.87
C PRO A 67 6.99 16.30 -13.12
N ASN A 68 6.95 16.24 -11.78
CA ASN A 68 7.51 17.28 -10.91
C ASN A 68 8.94 16.92 -10.50
N HIS A 69 9.92 17.34 -11.29
CA HIS A 69 11.32 16.95 -11.08
C HIS A 69 11.91 17.38 -9.74
N GLN A 70 11.41 18.46 -9.10
CA GLN A 70 11.89 18.87 -7.79
C GLN A 70 11.44 17.84 -6.73
N ASN A 71 10.14 17.54 -6.70
CA ASN A 71 9.56 16.57 -5.77
C ASN A 71 10.09 15.14 -6.05
N GLN A 72 10.16 14.72 -7.32
CA GLN A 72 10.76 13.44 -7.72
C GLN A 72 12.21 13.29 -7.23
N LYS A 73 13.06 14.31 -7.45
CA LYS A 73 14.45 14.31 -6.99
C LYS A 73 14.54 14.19 -5.47
N TYR A 74 13.67 14.90 -4.76
CA TYR A 74 13.59 14.83 -3.31
C TYR A 74 13.25 13.41 -2.84
N ILE A 75 12.19 12.81 -3.39
CA ILE A 75 11.79 11.44 -3.03
C ILE A 75 12.89 10.42 -3.32
N LEU A 76 13.55 10.50 -4.49
CA LEU A 76 14.66 9.61 -4.88
C LEU A 76 15.88 9.72 -3.93
N SER A 77 16.05 10.87 -3.27
CA SER A 77 17.10 11.08 -2.28
C SER A 77 16.69 10.70 -0.84
N SER A 78 15.40 10.46 -0.61
CA SER A 78 14.84 10.10 0.69
C SER A 78 14.91 8.59 0.96
N LYS A 79 14.38 8.17 2.11
CA LYS A 79 14.22 6.74 2.46
C LYS A 79 12.96 6.09 1.87
N PHE A 80 12.10 6.85 1.19
CA PHE A 80 10.79 6.37 0.75
C PHE A 80 10.89 5.06 -0.05
N LEU A 81 11.73 5.00 -1.08
CA LEU A 81 11.88 3.80 -1.91
C LEU A 81 12.40 2.58 -1.13
N ALA A 82 13.27 2.79 -0.14
CA ALA A 82 13.74 1.72 0.74
C ALA A 82 12.60 1.16 1.61
N VAL A 83 11.71 2.03 2.10
CA VAL A 83 10.50 1.62 2.83
C VAL A 83 9.56 0.84 1.91
N VAL A 84 9.34 1.32 0.68
CA VAL A 84 8.53 0.62 -0.32
C VAL A 84 9.08 -0.78 -0.61
N ASN A 85 10.38 -0.91 -0.87
CA ASN A 85 11.01 -2.22 -1.11
C ASN A 85 10.78 -3.16 0.07
N ARG A 86 10.99 -2.70 1.32
CA ARG A 86 10.73 -3.50 2.52
C ARG A 86 9.28 -3.95 2.64
N ILE A 87 8.31 -3.12 2.26
CA ILE A 87 6.89 -3.49 2.23
C ILE A 87 6.65 -4.59 1.18
N PHE A 88 7.25 -4.50 -0.01
CA PHE A 88 7.15 -5.56 -1.02
C PHE A 88 7.79 -6.87 -0.56
N SER A 89 8.90 -6.83 0.19
CA SER A 89 9.53 -8.04 0.72
C SER A 89 8.72 -8.69 1.85
N THR A 90 8.05 -7.88 2.68
CA THR A 90 7.36 -8.35 3.89
C THR A 90 5.93 -8.81 3.63
N LEU A 91 5.24 -8.19 2.67
CA LEU A 91 3.84 -8.53 2.36
C LEU A 91 3.74 -9.74 1.45
N THR A 92 3.52 -10.91 2.04
CA THR A 92 3.20 -12.15 1.32
C THR A 92 1.70 -12.39 1.27
N TYR A 93 1.23 -13.05 0.20
CA TYR A 93 -0.16 -13.46 0.10
C TYR A 93 -0.40 -14.77 0.86
N ALA A 94 -1.53 -14.86 1.56
CA ALA A 94 -1.97 -16.12 2.15
C ALA A 94 -2.64 -16.99 1.07
N PRO A 95 -2.62 -18.33 1.18
CA PRO A 95 -3.44 -19.20 0.34
C PRO A 95 -4.91 -18.77 0.35
N LEU A 96 -5.62 -18.94 -0.77
CA LEU A 96 -7.03 -18.52 -0.93
C LEU A 96 -7.93 -19.02 0.23
N ASP A 97 -7.73 -20.27 0.63
CA ASP A 97 -8.51 -20.94 1.68
C ASP A 97 -8.25 -20.40 3.09
N ALA A 98 -7.12 -19.70 3.28
CA ALA A 98 -6.70 -19.10 4.54
C ALA A 98 -6.92 -17.58 4.60
N SER A 99 -7.46 -16.97 3.52
CA SER A 99 -7.63 -15.51 3.50
C SER A 99 -8.77 -15.09 4.44
N MET A 100 -8.42 -14.29 5.45
CA MET A 100 -9.41 -13.71 6.36
C MET A 100 -10.19 -12.62 5.63
N LYS A 101 -11.51 -12.54 5.90
CA LYS A 101 -12.33 -11.40 5.43
C LYS A 101 -11.99 -10.14 6.22
N VAL A 102 -11.97 -9.00 5.55
CA VAL A 102 -11.78 -7.71 6.20
C VAL A 102 -13.02 -7.37 7.02
N VAL A 103 -12.84 -7.06 8.31
CA VAL A 103 -13.94 -6.84 9.27
C VAL A 103 -14.54 -5.43 9.12
N ASP A 104 -13.75 -4.48 8.64
CA ASP A 104 -14.16 -3.07 8.52
C ASP A 104 -14.42 -2.65 7.07
N GLY A 105 -15.69 -2.58 6.68
CA GLY A 105 -16.28 -1.67 5.68
C GLY A 105 -15.81 -1.71 4.22
N MET A 106 -14.57 -2.12 3.93
CA MET A 106 -13.97 -2.09 2.59
C MET A 106 -14.40 -3.26 1.70
N GLY A 107 -15.01 -4.30 2.27
CA GLY A 107 -15.30 -5.52 1.53
C GLY A 107 -14.01 -6.24 1.08
N GLY A 108 -14.11 -7.54 0.86
CA GLY A 108 -12.96 -8.34 0.41
C GLY A 108 -12.15 -9.00 1.54
N SER A 109 -11.05 -9.61 1.14
CA SER A 109 -10.12 -10.38 1.94
C SER A 109 -8.87 -9.58 2.28
N VAL A 110 -8.10 -10.03 3.26
CA VAL A 110 -6.78 -9.46 3.57
C VAL A 110 -5.85 -9.51 2.35
N ASN A 111 -6.01 -10.50 1.47
CA ASN A 111 -5.27 -10.55 0.21
C ASN A 111 -5.66 -9.42 -0.75
N ASP A 112 -6.94 -9.05 -0.82
CA ASP A 112 -7.41 -7.92 -1.62
C ASP A 112 -6.80 -6.62 -1.12
N LEU A 113 -6.78 -6.42 0.20
CA LEU A 113 -6.18 -5.25 0.82
C LEU A 113 -4.65 -5.17 0.58
N LYS A 114 -3.95 -6.30 0.69
CA LYS A 114 -2.53 -6.41 0.32
C LYS A 114 -2.30 -6.10 -1.16
N CYS A 115 -3.20 -6.53 -2.03
CA CYS A 115 -3.16 -6.25 -3.46
C CYS A 115 -3.31 -4.76 -3.73
N TRP A 116 -4.36 -4.12 -3.19
CA TRP A 116 -4.59 -2.68 -3.34
C TRP A 116 -3.41 -1.85 -2.85
N LEU A 117 -2.90 -2.17 -1.66
CA LEU A 117 -1.72 -1.49 -1.10
C LEU A 117 -0.51 -1.58 -2.04
N LYS A 118 -0.22 -2.77 -2.57
CA LYS A 118 0.88 -2.96 -3.53
C LYS A 118 0.65 -2.20 -4.82
N THR A 119 -0.57 -2.22 -5.34
CA THR A 119 -0.94 -1.45 -6.54
C THR A 119 -0.74 0.05 -6.33
N SER A 120 -1.19 0.61 -5.20
CA SER A 120 -1.00 2.03 -4.88
C SER A 120 0.48 2.39 -4.77
N LEU A 121 1.29 1.52 -4.15
CA LEU A 121 2.74 1.70 -4.09
C LEU A 121 3.40 1.64 -5.49
N LEU A 122 3.02 0.69 -6.35
CA LEU A 122 3.53 0.60 -7.72
C LEU A 122 3.18 1.84 -8.54
N ASN A 123 1.94 2.32 -8.43
CA ASN A 123 1.50 3.53 -9.11
C ASN A 123 2.30 4.77 -8.64
N CYS A 124 2.57 4.86 -7.33
CA CYS A 124 3.43 5.90 -6.77
C CYS A 124 4.84 5.83 -7.33
N CYS A 125 5.45 4.63 -7.35
CA CYS A 125 6.77 4.40 -7.94
C CYS A 125 6.81 4.78 -9.41
N HIS A 126 5.77 4.43 -10.18
CA HIS A 126 5.64 4.84 -11.57
C HIS A 126 5.61 6.36 -11.72
N ALA A 127 4.83 7.07 -10.90
CA ALA A 127 4.76 8.53 -10.91
C ALA A 127 6.11 9.20 -10.51
N ILE A 128 6.87 8.60 -9.60
CA ILE A 128 8.22 9.06 -9.22
C ILE A 128 9.19 8.94 -10.41
N LEU A 129 9.04 7.89 -11.22
CA LEU A 129 9.89 7.59 -12.37
C LEU A 129 9.39 8.20 -13.69
N GLU A 130 8.20 8.80 -13.69
CA GLU A 130 7.62 9.43 -14.86
C GLU A 130 8.52 10.57 -15.37
N GLY A 131 8.80 10.57 -16.68
CA GLY A 131 9.61 11.61 -17.32
C GLY A 131 11.09 11.60 -16.91
N VAL A 132 11.59 10.52 -16.30
CA VAL A 132 13.01 10.35 -16.00
C VAL A 132 13.75 9.95 -17.28
N GLY A 133 14.39 10.93 -17.93
CA GLY A 133 15.37 10.70 -19.00
C GLY A 133 16.83 10.65 -18.51
N ASP A 134 17.05 10.86 -17.21
CA ASP A 134 18.37 10.92 -16.59
C ASP A 134 18.78 9.55 -16.03
N GLU A 135 19.82 8.96 -16.62
CA GLU A 135 20.37 7.66 -16.24
C GLU A 135 20.69 7.57 -14.74
N LYS A 136 21.14 8.67 -14.10
CA LYS A 136 21.46 8.69 -12.67
C LYS A 136 20.24 8.43 -11.79
N ARG A 137 19.08 8.96 -12.17
CA ARG A 137 17.83 8.77 -11.41
C ARG A 137 17.30 7.36 -11.58
N SER A 138 17.39 6.81 -12.80
CA SER A 138 17.03 5.42 -13.09
C SER A 138 17.91 4.44 -12.31
N SER A 139 19.24 4.64 -12.31
CA SER A 139 20.18 3.82 -11.53
C SER A 139 19.88 3.89 -10.04
N ARG A 140 19.59 5.09 -9.51
CA ARG A 140 19.24 5.24 -8.10
C ARG A 140 17.95 4.50 -7.74
N ALA A 141 16.95 4.50 -8.62
CA ALA A 141 15.73 3.73 -8.39
C ALA A 141 16.01 2.22 -8.39
N LEU A 142 16.85 1.74 -9.31
CA LEU A 142 17.27 0.33 -9.38
C LEU A 142 18.04 -0.12 -8.14
N GLU A 143 18.81 0.75 -7.49
CA GLU A 143 19.49 0.44 -6.23
C GLU A 143 18.53 0.07 -5.09
N PHE A 144 17.28 0.54 -5.15
CA PHE A 144 16.28 0.27 -4.11
C PHE A 144 15.36 -0.91 -4.42
N PHE A 145 15.11 -1.18 -5.70
CA PHE A 145 14.22 -2.28 -6.09
C PHE A 145 14.99 -3.59 -6.21
N GLU A 146 14.83 -4.45 -5.21
CA GLU A 146 15.33 -5.82 -5.30
C GLU A 146 14.43 -6.62 -6.26
N LEU A 147 14.84 -6.74 -7.53
CA LEU A 147 14.08 -7.42 -8.59
C LEU A 147 13.66 -8.85 -8.21
N ARG A 148 14.45 -9.53 -7.37
CA ARG A 148 14.11 -10.85 -6.82
C ARG A 148 12.82 -10.83 -5.98
N ASN A 149 12.56 -9.77 -5.24
CA ASN A 149 11.32 -9.65 -4.48
C ASN A 149 10.13 -9.52 -5.42
N PHE A 150 10.27 -8.77 -6.52
CA PHE A 150 9.23 -8.70 -7.55
C PHE A 150 8.95 -10.06 -8.19
N GLU A 151 9.99 -10.83 -8.52
CA GLU A 151 9.85 -12.19 -9.05
C GLU A 151 9.06 -13.09 -8.09
N VAL A 152 9.43 -13.12 -6.81
CA VAL A 152 8.71 -13.90 -5.78
C VAL A 152 7.25 -13.47 -5.67
N GLN A 153 6.98 -12.17 -5.74
CA GLN A 153 5.63 -11.63 -5.68
C GLN A 153 4.81 -12.01 -6.93
N MET A 154 5.40 -11.95 -8.13
CA MET A 154 4.75 -12.39 -9.36
C MET A 154 4.40 -13.87 -9.33
N VAL A 155 5.30 -14.72 -8.85
CA VAL A 155 5.03 -16.16 -8.68
C VAL A 155 3.88 -16.37 -7.68
N SER A 156 3.90 -15.68 -6.54
CA SER A 156 2.84 -15.79 -5.52
C SER A 156 1.47 -15.37 -6.06
N ILE A 157 1.40 -14.30 -6.85
CA ILE A 157 0.16 -13.88 -7.53
C ILE A 157 -0.25 -14.91 -8.59
N GLY A 158 0.68 -15.41 -9.39
CA GLY A 158 0.42 -16.45 -10.39
C GLY A 158 -0.15 -17.74 -9.77
N GLN A 159 0.34 -18.14 -8.60
CA GLN A 159 -0.19 -19.26 -7.81
C GLN A 159 -1.61 -18.97 -7.31
N LEU A 160 -1.88 -17.77 -6.78
CA LEU A 160 -3.22 -17.37 -6.35
C LEU A 160 -4.24 -17.39 -7.48
N LEU A 161 -3.82 -17.01 -8.69
CA LEU A 161 -4.69 -16.97 -9.87
C LEU A 161 -4.75 -18.32 -10.61
N ALA A 162 -4.12 -19.37 -10.07
CA ALA A 162 -3.97 -20.69 -10.69
C ALA A 162 -3.32 -20.66 -12.09
N TYR A 163 -2.51 -19.63 -12.38
CA TYR A 163 -1.70 -19.53 -13.60
C TYR A 163 -0.34 -20.24 -13.48
N VAL A 164 0.13 -20.46 -12.26
CA VAL A 164 1.40 -21.16 -11.98
C VAL A 164 1.08 -22.39 -11.13
N GLU A 165 1.38 -23.58 -11.65
CA GLU A 165 1.24 -24.82 -10.88
C GLU A 165 2.18 -24.80 -9.66
N LEU A 166 1.71 -25.36 -8.54
CA LEU A 166 2.52 -25.59 -7.34
C LEU A 166 3.57 -26.68 -7.64
N GLY A 167 4.60 -26.34 -8.40
CA GLY A 167 5.80 -27.16 -8.55
C GLY A 167 6.51 -27.25 -7.20
N GLY A 168 6.43 -28.41 -6.55
CA GLY A 168 7.17 -28.86 -5.34
C GLY A 168 8.00 -27.81 -4.60
N SER A 169 7.40 -27.13 -3.64
CA SER A 169 8.02 -26.12 -2.77
C SER A 169 8.83 -26.76 -1.63
N GLY A 170 10.07 -27.18 -1.92
CA GLY A 170 11.04 -27.56 -0.88
C GLY A 170 11.74 -26.40 -0.17
N SER A 171 11.70 -25.17 -0.71
CA SER A 171 12.58 -24.08 -0.23
C SER A 171 11.88 -22.76 0.13
N VAL A 172 10.73 -22.43 -0.46
CA VAL A 172 10.04 -21.15 -0.21
C VAL A 172 9.21 -21.19 1.08
N SER A 173 8.73 -22.36 1.47
CA SER A 173 7.99 -22.57 2.72
C SER A 173 8.87 -22.34 3.96
N ALA A 174 10.17 -22.65 3.91
CA ALA A 174 11.04 -22.55 5.07
C ALA A 174 11.27 -21.10 5.54
N ALA A 175 11.44 -20.16 4.60
CA ALA A 175 11.66 -18.74 4.93
C ALA A 175 10.39 -18.06 5.46
N ALA A 176 9.22 -18.39 4.90
CA ALA A 176 7.93 -17.87 5.38
C ALA A 176 7.52 -18.50 6.72
N ALA A 177 7.80 -19.79 6.92
CA ALA A 177 7.54 -20.49 8.18
C ALA A 177 8.42 -19.96 9.34
N GLN A 178 9.69 -19.62 9.07
CA GLN A 178 10.56 -18.99 10.08
C GLN A 178 10.10 -17.59 10.47
N ALA A 179 9.55 -16.81 9.53
CA ALA A 179 8.98 -15.49 9.84
C ALA A 179 7.66 -15.59 10.63
N GLN A 180 6.85 -16.63 10.41
CA GLN A 180 5.59 -16.85 11.13
C GLN A 180 5.77 -17.49 12.51
N GLN A 181 6.78 -18.36 12.70
CA GLN A 181 7.07 -18.95 14.02
C GLN A 181 7.50 -17.90 15.06
N ALA A 182 8.12 -16.80 14.65
CA ALA A 182 8.46 -15.70 15.54
C ALA A 182 7.24 -14.89 16.02
N ALA A 183 6.10 -14.98 15.32
CA ALA A 183 4.89 -14.19 15.61
C ALA A 183 3.75 -15.01 16.25
N GLY A 184 3.86 -16.35 16.28
CA GLY A 184 2.76 -17.27 16.64
C GLY A 184 2.51 -17.49 18.14
N ASP A 185 3.40 -17.04 19.04
CA ASP A 185 3.30 -17.37 20.48
C ASP A 185 2.25 -16.54 21.27
N ARG A 186 1.42 -15.73 20.61
CA ARG A 186 0.41 -14.89 21.30
C ARG A 186 -0.91 -14.72 20.52
N ALA A 187 -1.85 -15.67 20.61
CA ALA A 187 -3.30 -15.36 20.54
C ALA A 187 -4.20 -16.55 20.95
N PRO A 188 -5.32 -16.31 21.67
CA PRO A 188 -6.33 -17.32 21.96
C PRO A 188 -7.62 -17.21 21.11
N ASN A 189 -8.29 -18.37 21.06
CA ASN A 189 -9.58 -18.85 20.54
C ASN A 189 -10.72 -17.95 19.99
N LYS A 190 -11.33 -18.52 18.93
CA LYS A 190 -12.51 -18.14 18.13
C LYS A 190 -13.85 -18.10 18.89
N ARG A 191 -14.79 -17.25 18.43
CA ARG A 191 -16.23 -17.59 18.34
C ARG A 191 -17.00 -16.78 17.28
N GLN A 192 -18.10 -17.38 16.82
CA GLN A 192 -18.89 -17.17 15.60
C GLN A 192 -19.65 -15.84 15.49
N SER A 193 -19.88 -15.38 14.25
CA SER A 193 -21.18 -14.82 13.81
C SER A 193 -21.27 -14.82 12.27
N LEU A 194 -22.19 -15.63 11.73
CA LEU A 194 -22.54 -15.64 10.30
C LEU A 194 -23.75 -14.72 10.10
N MET A 195 -23.51 -13.52 9.55
CA MET A 195 -24.58 -12.61 9.10
C MET A 195 -24.91 -12.87 7.63
N ASN A 196 -26.20 -12.87 7.30
CA ASN A 196 -26.73 -13.25 6.00
C ASN A 196 -26.41 -12.18 4.94
N ARG A 197 -25.85 -12.60 3.79
CA ARG A 197 -25.39 -11.75 2.68
C ARG A 197 -26.43 -10.72 2.20
N ASN A 198 -27.73 -11.02 2.34
CA ASN A 198 -28.82 -10.12 1.96
C ASN A 198 -28.98 -8.92 2.90
N GLU A 199 -28.63 -9.04 4.18
CA GLU A 199 -28.68 -7.91 5.13
C GLU A 199 -27.53 -6.92 4.86
N LEU A 200 -26.36 -7.42 4.47
CA LEU A 200 -25.21 -6.60 4.13
C LEU A 200 -25.47 -5.74 2.89
N MET A 201 -26.05 -6.33 1.84
CA MET A 201 -26.39 -5.60 0.61
C MET A 201 -27.47 -4.53 0.85
N THR A 202 -28.40 -4.80 1.77
CA THR A 202 -29.42 -3.82 2.17
C THR A 202 -28.80 -2.62 2.88
N ARG A 203 -27.82 -2.84 3.77
CA ARG A 203 -27.11 -1.76 4.49
C ARG A 203 -26.21 -0.91 3.59
N MET A 204 -25.55 -1.51 2.61
CA MET A 204 -24.71 -0.76 1.66
C MET A 204 -25.55 0.19 0.79
N ARG A 205 -26.72 -0.27 0.32
CA ARG A 205 -27.65 0.59 -0.45
C ARG A 205 -28.21 1.74 0.39
N SER A 206 -28.51 1.51 1.66
CA SER A 206 -28.97 2.61 2.54
C SER A 206 -27.90 3.66 2.80
N PHE A 207 -26.62 3.27 2.87
CA PHE A 207 -25.51 4.21 3.08
C PHE A 207 -25.21 5.06 1.85
N GLN A 208 -25.24 4.48 0.65
CA GLN A 208 -25.08 5.24 -0.60
C GLN A 208 -26.20 6.26 -0.81
N ASN A 209 -27.44 5.89 -0.48
CA ASN A 209 -28.59 6.79 -0.60
C ASN A 209 -28.55 7.95 0.41
N GLN A 210 -27.98 7.75 1.60
CA GLN A 210 -27.79 8.85 2.57
C GLN A 210 -26.66 9.80 2.17
N LYS A 211 -25.62 9.30 1.51
CA LYS A 211 -24.52 10.13 1.02
C LYS A 211 -24.97 11.05 -0.12
N THR A 212 -25.72 10.52 -1.10
CA THR A 212 -26.25 11.33 -2.20
C THR A 212 -27.27 12.37 -1.75
N MET A 213 -28.08 12.09 -0.72
CA MET A 213 -28.98 13.11 -0.15
C MET A 213 -28.23 14.26 0.54
N LYS A 214 -27.07 14.00 1.16
CA LYS A 214 -26.26 15.07 1.79
C LYS A 214 -25.47 15.91 0.80
N GLU A 215 -25.22 15.42 -0.40
CA GLU A 215 -24.55 16.14 -1.49
C GLU A 215 -25.53 16.96 -2.35
N SER A 216 -26.83 16.87 -2.07
CA SER A 216 -27.90 17.56 -2.82
C SER A 216 -28.49 18.78 -2.09
N PHE A 217 -27.90 19.19 -0.97
CA PHE A 217 -28.21 20.40 -0.20
C PHE A 217 -26.94 21.22 -0.01
#